data_AF-A0A6B3CFA3-F1
#
_entry.id   AF-A0A6B3CFA3-F1
#
_cell.length_a   1.000
_cell.length_b   1.000
_cell.length_c   1.000
_cell.angle_alpha   90.00
_cell.angle_beta   90.00
_cell.angle_gamma   90.00
#
_symmetry.space_group_name_H-M   'P 1'
#
loop_
_entity.id
_entity.type
_entity.pdbx_description
1 polymer ?
#
loop_
_entity_poly.entity_id
_entity_poly.type
_entity_poly.pdbx_seq_one_letter_code
_entity_poly.pdbx_strand_id
1 'polypeptide(L)' 'SIREAATFAELHFIGVGTPIDADGRSYDTAQVFGAIRQLAPHLDQPCTIVGKSTVTVGTTSQVTALARRLAPAGEGV' A
#
# COMPACT_ATOMS: atom_id res chain seq x y z
N SER A 1 7.79 -2.94 14.42
CA SER A 1 7.36 -3.95 13.41
C SER A 1 6.27 -3.36 12.51
N ILE A 2 5.80 -4.02 11.44
CA ILE A 2 4.69 -3.49 10.62
C ILE A 2 3.40 -3.35 11.46
N ARG A 3 3.08 -4.34 12.29
CA ARG A 3 1.94 -4.28 13.21
C ARG A 3 2.01 -3.09 14.15
N GLU A 4 3.17 -2.87 14.76
CA GLU A 4 3.38 -1.74 15.68
C GLU A 4 3.22 -0.38 14.97
N ALA A 5 3.75 -0.26 13.75
CA ALA A 5 3.56 0.93 12.93
C ALA A 5 2.09 1.17 12.56
N ALA A 6 1.35 0.10 12.25
CA ALA A 6 -0.08 0.14 11.95
C ALA A 6 -0.91 0.64 13.15
N THR A 7 -0.59 0.16 14.35
CA THR A 7 -1.29 0.58 15.58
C THR A 7 -0.93 2.02 15.99
N PHE A 8 0.28 2.49 15.70
CA PHE A 8 0.75 3.79 16.16
C PHE A 8 0.30 4.97 15.28
N ALA A 9 0.29 4.81 13.96
CA ALA A 9 0.15 5.93 13.03
C ALA A 9 -1.22 6.00 12.37
N GLU A 10 -1.75 7.23 12.21
CA GLU A 10 -2.94 7.51 11.39
C GLU A 10 -2.58 7.81 9.93
N LEU A 11 -1.29 7.92 9.62
CA LEU A 11 -0.75 8.20 8.28
C LEU A 11 0.42 7.27 7.96
N HIS A 12 0.32 6.52 6.87
CA HIS A 12 1.34 5.56 6.43
C HIS A 12 1.84 5.90 5.03
N PHE A 13 3.16 5.95 4.86
CA PHE A 13 3.78 6.15 3.55
C PHE A 13 4.28 4.83 2.97
N ILE A 14 3.95 4.55 1.70
CA ILE A 14 4.49 3.41 0.95
C ILE A 14 5.54 3.93 -0.03
N GLY A 15 6.81 3.70 0.31
CA GLY A 15 7.98 4.17 -0.44
C GLY A 15 8.97 3.06 -0.76
N VAL A 16 8.47 1.89 -1.14
CA VAL A 16 9.28 0.72 -1.51
C VAL A 16 9.80 0.80 -2.96
N GLY A 17 10.76 -0.05 -3.28
CA GLY A 17 11.36 -0.12 -4.62
C GLY A 17 10.36 -0.58 -5.68
N THR A 18 10.45 0.05 -6.85
CA THR A 18 9.63 -0.21 -8.03
C THR A 18 10.56 -0.20 -9.24
N PRO A 19 11.40 -1.24 -9.42
CA PRO A 19 12.31 -1.29 -10.55
C PRO A 19 11.52 -1.31 -11.86
N ILE A 20 12.13 -0.82 -12.93
CA ILE A 20 11.50 -0.87 -14.26
C ILE A 20 11.36 -2.34 -14.67
N ASP A 21 10.22 -2.68 -15.28
CA ASP A 21 9.96 -4.02 -15.80
C ASP A 21 10.93 -4.39 -16.93
N ALA A 22 11.11 -5.69 -17.17
CA ALA A 22 12.06 -6.20 -18.16
C ALA A 22 11.80 -5.70 -19.60
N ASP A 23 10.56 -5.31 -19.91
CA ASP A 23 10.17 -4.75 -21.22
C ASP A 23 10.34 -3.23 -21.33
N GLY A 24 10.68 -2.56 -20.22
CA GLY A 24 10.90 -1.11 -20.14
C GLY A 24 9.65 -0.24 -20.18
N ARG A 25 8.43 -0.82 -20.11
CA ARG A 25 7.18 -0.08 -20.32
C ARG A 25 6.44 0.29 -19.05
N SER A 26 6.76 -0.35 -17.93
CA SER A 26 6.11 -0.17 -16.64
C SER A 26 7.11 -0.39 -15.49
N TYR A 27 6.61 -0.31 -14.26
CA TYR A 27 7.35 -0.60 -13.05
C TYR A 27 6.82 -1.88 -12.39
N ASP A 28 7.73 -2.71 -11.89
CA ASP A 28 7.39 -3.84 -11.04
C ASP A 28 6.88 -3.30 -9.70
N THR A 29 5.61 -3.56 -9.42
CA THR A 29 4.90 -3.08 -8.23
C THR A 29 4.71 -4.16 -7.17
N ALA A 30 5.33 -5.34 -7.33
CA ALA A 30 5.16 -6.46 -6.40
C ALA A 30 5.46 -6.07 -4.95
N GLN A 31 6.48 -5.24 -4.71
CA GLN A 31 6.80 -4.74 -3.37
C GLN A 31 5.72 -3.81 -2.81
N VAL A 32 5.11 -2.95 -3.64
CA VAL A 32 4.01 -2.04 -3.22
C VAL A 32 2.82 -2.87 -2.74
N PHE A 33 2.39 -3.84 -3.54
CA PHE A 33 1.32 -4.76 -3.16
C PHE A 33 1.69 -5.61 -1.94
N GLY A 34 2.96 -6.05 -1.84
CA GLY A 34 3.49 -6.77 -0.69
C GLY A 34 3.42 -5.95 0.60
N ALA A 35 3.80 -4.67 0.55
CA ALA A 35 3.73 -3.76 1.69
C ALA A 35 2.28 -3.58 2.16
N ILE A 36 1.32 -3.40 1.24
CA ILE A 36 -0.10 -3.33 1.59
C ILE A 36 -0.61 -4.63 2.21
N ARG A 37 -0.25 -5.79 1.65
CA ARG A 37 -0.67 -7.09 2.21
C ARG A 37 -0.16 -7.33 3.63
N GLN A 38 0.99 -6.76 3.98
CA GLN A 38 1.55 -6.85 5.33
C GLN A 38 0.95 -5.79 6.27
N LEU A 39 0.66 -4.58 5.78
CA LEU A 39 0.15 -3.47 6.58
C LEU A 39 -1.36 -3.56 6.82
N ALA A 40 -2.15 -3.72 5.75
CA ALA A 40 -3.60 -3.57 5.79
C ALA A 40 -4.32 -4.45 6.83
N PRO A 41 -3.95 -5.73 7.04
CA PRO A 41 -4.60 -6.58 8.06
C PRO A 41 -4.47 -6.07 9.50
N HIS A 42 -3.68 -5.03 9.75
CA HIS A 42 -3.45 -4.42 11.06
C HIS A 42 -4.09 -3.03 11.20
N LEU A 43 -4.77 -2.53 10.15
CA LEU A 43 -5.43 -1.22 10.16
C LEU A 43 -6.87 -1.35 10.66
N ASP A 44 -7.04 -1.30 11.98
CA ASP A 44 -8.34 -1.43 12.65
C ASP A 44 -9.02 -0.09 12.97
N GLN A 45 -8.32 1.02 12.82
CA GLN A 45 -8.84 2.38 12.90
C GLN A 45 -8.74 3.10 11.55
N PRO A 46 -9.57 4.13 11.30
CA PRO A 46 -9.44 4.97 10.11
C PRO A 46 -8.05 5.57 10.00
N CYS A 47 -7.45 5.52 8.81
CA CYS A 47 -6.11 6.06 8.56
C CYS A 47 -5.96 6.46 7.09
N THR A 48 -4.86 7.12 6.76
CA THR A 48 -4.53 7.49 5.38
C THR A 48 -3.28 6.78 4.92
N ILE A 49 -3.32 6.19 3.72
CA ILE A 49 -2.14 5.63 3.05
C ILE A 49 -1.72 6.55 1.89
N VAL A 50 -0.46 6.98 1.90
CA VAL A 50 0.14 7.80 0.86
C VAL A 50 1.15 6.99 0.06
N GLY A 51 0.88 6.79 -1.23
CA GLY A 51 1.85 6.22 -2.17
C GLY A 51 2.96 7.22 -2.50
N LYS A 52 4.21 6.85 -2.24
CA LYS A 52 5.43 7.61 -2.61
C LYS A 52 6.30 6.88 -3.63
N SER A 53 6.19 5.56 -3.73
CA SER A 53 6.81 4.78 -4.80
C SER A 53 6.38 5.28 -6.18
N THR A 54 7.28 5.21 -7.16
CA THR A 54 6.96 5.48 -8.56
C THR A 54 6.13 4.34 -9.11
N VAL A 55 4.93 4.62 -9.61
CA VAL A 55 4.03 3.59 -10.13
C VAL A 55 3.37 4.05 -11.42
N THR A 56 2.98 3.09 -12.24
CA THR A 56 2.18 3.35 -13.44
C THR A 56 0.77 3.80 -13.04
N VAL A 57 0.16 4.65 -13.86
CA VAL A 57 -1.24 5.10 -13.68
C VAL A 57 -2.17 3.89 -13.51
N GLY A 58 -3.13 4.02 -12.61
CA GLY A 58 -4.08 2.96 -12.26
C GLY A 58 -3.64 2.05 -11.11
N THR A 59 -2.34 1.98 -10.82
CA THR A 59 -1.82 1.19 -9.68
C THR A 59 -2.46 1.63 -8.36
N THR A 60 -2.55 2.94 -8.12
CA THR A 60 -3.14 3.48 -6.89
C THR A 60 -4.56 2.98 -6.66
N SER A 61 -5.42 2.94 -7.68
CA SER A 61 -6.80 2.45 -7.55
C SER A 61 -6.85 0.97 -7.16
N GLN A 62 -5.96 0.15 -7.72
CA GLN A 62 -5.85 -1.28 -7.36
C GLN A 62 -5.34 -1.47 -5.92
N VAL A 63 -4.36 -0.65 -5.52
CA VAL A 63 -3.77 -0.63 -4.18
C VAL A 63 -4.81 -0.20 -3.14
N THR A 64 -5.61 0.84 -3.42
CA THR A 64 -6.71 1.30 -2.55
C THR A 64 -7.75 0.19 -2.38
N ALA A 65 -8.22 -0.41 -3.48
CA ALA A 65 -9.19 -1.51 -3.41
C ALA A 65 -8.65 -2.70 -2.61
N LEU A 66 -7.36 -3.02 -2.75
CA LEU A 66 -6.71 -4.06 -1.97
C LEU A 66 -6.65 -3.70 -0.48
N ALA A 67 -6.24 -2.48 -0.14
CA ALA A 67 -6.14 -2.03 1.24
C ALA A 67 -7.49 -2.13 1.95
N ARG A 68 -8.55 -1.58 1.36
CA ARG A 68 -9.92 -1.61 1.91
C ARG A 68 -10.46 -3.03 2.07
N ARG A 69 -10.12 -3.93 1.14
CA ARG A 69 -10.53 -5.33 1.22
C ARG A 69 -9.86 -6.09 2.36
N LEU A 70 -8.62 -5.74 2.70
CA LEU A 70 -7.83 -6.46 3.71
C LEU A 70 -7.89 -5.81 5.09
N ALA A 71 -8.17 -4.52 5.17
CA ALA A 71 -8.21 -3.78 6.42
C ALA A 71 -9.53 -3.98 7.17
N PRO A 72 -9.50 -4.27 8.49
CA PRO A 72 -10.70 -4.23 9.32
C PRO A 72 -11.44 -2.88 9.29
N ALA A 73 -10.72 -1.77 9.13
CA ALA A 73 -11.31 -0.44 8.97
C ALA A 73 -12.06 -0.22 7.64
N GLY A 74 -11.94 -1.12 6.66
CA GLY A 74 -12.69 -1.09 5.40
C GLY A 74 -12.51 0.22 4.64
N GLU A 75 -13.62 0.91 4.34
CA GLU A 75 -13.64 2.20 3.64
C GLU A 75 -13.01 3.36 4.44
N GLY A 76 -12.68 3.15 5.71
CA GLY A 76 -11.93 4.10 6.54
C GLY A 76 -10.44 4.21 6.19
N VAL A 77 -9.98 3.49 5.15
CA VAL A 77 -8.60 3.48 4.62
C VAL A 77 -8.54 4.08 3.21
#